data_AF-F9PDN6-F1
#
_entry.id   AF-F9PDN6-F1
#
_cell.length_a   1.000
_cell.length_b   1.000
_cell.length_c   1.000
_cell.angle_alpha   90.00
_cell.angle_beta   90.00
_cell.angle_gamma   90.00
#
_symmetry.space_group_name_H-M   'P 1'
#
loop_
_entity.id
_entity.type
_entity.pdbx_description
1 polymer ?
#
loop_
_entity_poly.entity_id
_entity_poly.type
_entity_poly.pdbx_seq_one_letter_code
_entity_poly.pdbx_strand_id
1 'polypeptide(L)'
;MKIKIDNFEIYKLKQAGLSNQQVLKVLQYGEIYDQELSLETIAEASECRNPVVFMERYHKLTFESMERLQKEFEKFPSFSILDDIYPISLSEIYDAPVLLFYKGDLNLLKLPKIAVVGSRSCSQIGTKSVRKIIEELENELVVVSGLARGIDTAAHMSVLQTGGKTIAVIGTGLDIYYPRSNKRLQEYIGEHHLLLSEYGPGEEPLKYHFPARNRIIAGLCRGVIVAEAKMRSGSLITCERAMEEGRDVFAIPGSILDGRSDGCHHLIQEGAKLATCGQDILAEFEF
;
A
#
# COMPACT_ATOMS: atom_id res chain seq x y z
N MET A 1 -16.49 14.13 -27.72
CA MET A 1 -15.34 14.97 -27.30
C MET A 1 -14.28 14.03 -26.76
N LYS A 2 -13.00 14.22 -27.13
CA LYS A 2 -11.91 13.41 -26.55
C LYS A 2 -11.57 13.93 -25.15
N ILE A 3 -11.24 13.02 -24.25
CA ILE A 3 -10.85 13.25 -22.86
C ILE A 3 -9.40 12.79 -22.75
N LYS A 4 -8.50 13.71 -22.37
CA LYS A 4 -7.13 13.34 -21.99
C LYS A 4 -7.17 12.80 -20.57
N ILE A 5 -6.71 11.57 -20.37
CA ILE A 5 -6.71 10.90 -19.07
C ILE A 5 -5.45 11.31 -18.31
N ASP A 6 -5.59 12.33 -17.46
CA ASP A 6 -4.59 12.76 -16.49
C ASP A 6 -4.92 12.23 -15.06
N ASN A 7 -4.14 12.63 -14.06
CA ASN A 7 -4.34 12.17 -12.68
C ASN A 7 -5.71 12.56 -12.10
N PHE A 8 -6.23 13.74 -12.44
CA PHE A 8 -7.56 14.17 -11.99
C PHE A 8 -8.65 13.34 -12.66
N GLU A 9 -8.47 13.06 -13.95
CA GLU A 9 -9.41 12.25 -14.70
C GLU A 9 -9.43 10.80 -14.19
N ILE A 10 -8.27 10.20 -13.87
CA ILE A 10 -8.19 8.89 -13.19
C ILE A 10 -9.01 8.90 -11.88
N TYR A 11 -8.84 9.93 -11.06
CA TYR A 11 -9.60 10.08 -9.83
C TYR A 11 -11.11 10.18 -10.10
N LYS A 12 -11.52 11.01 -11.07
CA LYS A 12 -12.92 11.18 -11.47
C LYS A 12 -13.55 9.90 -12.00
N LEU A 13 -12.81 9.08 -12.75
CA LEU A 13 -13.26 7.77 -13.21
C LEU A 13 -13.57 6.83 -12.04
N LYS A 14 -12.72 6.82 -11.00
CA LYS A 14 -13.00 6.06 -9.75
C LYS A 14 -14.24 6.59 -9.04
N GLN A 15 -14.39 7.92 -8.95
CA GLN A 15 -15.57 8.55 -8.33
C GLN A 15 -16.87 8.32 -9.12
N ALA A 16 -16.78 8.15 -10.44
CA ALA A 16 -17.89 7.73 -11.29
C ALA A 16 -18.28 6.25 -11.08
N GLY A 17 -17.45 5.49 -10.36
CA GLY A 17 -17.73 4.12 -9.92
C GLY A 17 -16.95 3.03 -10.65
N LEU A 18 -15.91 3.39 -11.43
CA LEU A 18 -14.98 2.39 -11.95
C LEU A 18 -14.07 1.87 -10.83
N SER A 19 -13.86 0.56 -10.79
CA SER A 19 -12.88 -0.05 -9.89
C SER A 19 -11.45 0.20 -10.37
N ASN A 20 -10.46 -0.06 -9.50
CA ASN A 20 -9.04 0.06 -9.85
C ASN A 20 -8.69 -0.79 -11.09
N GLN A 21 -9.11 -2.06 -11.12
CA GLN A 21 -8.98 -2.95 -12.28
C GLN A 21 -9.58 -2.37 -13.57
N GLN A 22 -10.76 -1.76 -13.48
CA GLN A 22 -11.43 -1.22 -14.65
C GLN A 22 -10.69 0.00 -15.20
N VAL A 23 -10.15 0.84 -14.32
CA VAL A 23 -9.30 1.95 -14.73
C VAL A 23 -7.98 1.46 -15.33
N LEU A 24 -7.34 0.41 -14.77
CA LEU A 24 -6.15 -0.21 -15.39
C LEU A 24 -6.42 -0.65 -16.84
N LYS A 25 -7.56 -1.28 -17.11
CA LYS A 25 -7.94 -1.68 -18.48
C LYS A 25 -8.10 -0.47 -19.40
N VAL A 26 -8.73 0.60 -18.92
CA VAL A 26 -8.86 1.86 -19.68
C VAL A 26 -7.49 2.44 -20.01
N LEU A 27 -6.58 2.51 -19.03
CA LEU A 27 -5.23 3.05 -19.23
C LEU A 27 -4.40 2.21 -20.20
N GLN A 28 -4.48 0.89 -20.09
CA GLN A 28 -3.83 -0.04 -21.00
C GLN A 28 -4.36 0.11 -22.43
N TYR A 29 -5.69 0.24 -22.59
CA TYR A 29 -6.29 0.52 -23.89
C TYR A 29 -5.88 1.91 -24.43
N GLY A 30 -5.76 2.90 -23.55
CA GLY A 30 -5.40 4.28 -23.88
C GLY A 30 -3.95 4.48 -24.31
N GLU A 31 -3.05 3.52 -24.04
CA GLU A 31 -1.61 3.64 -24.31
C GLU A 31 -1.33 3.92 -25.80
N ILE A 32 -2.04 3.24 -26.70
CA ILE A 32 -1.89 3.43 -28.16
C ILE A 32 -2.54 4.72 -28.68
N TYR A 33 -3.30 5.43 -27.83
CA TYR A 33 -4.03 6.66 -28.16
C TYR A 33 -3.50 7.87 -27.40
N ASP A 34 -2.29 7.81 -26.85
CA ASP A 34 -1.73 8.86 -25.98
C ASP A 34 -2.71 9.26 -24.87
N GLN A 35 -3.41 8.27 -24.28
CA GLN A 35 -4.40 8.49 -23.23
C GLN A 35 -5.54 9.48 -23.61
N GLU A 36 -5.82 9.68 -24.90
CA GLU A 36 -6.96 10.49 -25.37
C GLU A 36 -8.10 9.62 -25.90
N LEU A 37 -9.12 9.42 -25.07
CA LEU A 37 -10.27 8.55 -25.37
C LEU A 37 -11.60 9.30 -25.33
N SER A 38 -12.62 8.82 -26.05
CA SER A 38 -13.99 9.31 -25.84
C SER A 38 -14.61 8.63 -24.61
N LEU A 39 -15.67 9.22 -24.05
CA LEU A 39 -16.35 8.63 -22.89
C LEU A 39 -16.96 7.26 -23.21
N GLU A 40 -17.46 7.08 -24.44
CA GLU A 40 -17.98 5.80 -24.94
C GLU A 40 -16.87 4.75 -24.99
N THR A 41 -15.70 5.12 -25.51
CA THR A 41 -14.52 4.23 -25.56
C THR A 41 -14.02 3.88 -24.16
N ILE A 42 -14.01 4.84 -23.22
CA ILE A 42 -13.67 4.57 -21.81
C ILE A 42 -14.65 3.57 -21.21
N ALA A 43 -15.96 3.76 -21.44
CA ALA A 43 -16.99 2.88 -20.90
C ALA A 43 -16.86 1.45 -21.46
N GLU A 44 -16.56 1.31 -22.76
CA GLU A 44 -16.29 0.04 -23.42
C GLU A 44 -15.02 -0.63 -22.89
N ALA A 45 -13.89 0.07 -22.89
CA ALA A 45 -12.58 -0.44 -22.45
C ALA A 45 -12.55 -0.81 -20.95
N SER A 46 -13.38 -0.14 -20.13
CA SER A 46 -13.49 -0.46 -18.70
C SER A 46 -14.13 -1.83 -18.43
N GLU A 47 -14.85 -2.40 -19.41
CA GLU A 47 -15.68 -3.59 -19.24
C GLU A 47 -16.62 -3.50 -18.01
N CYS A 48 -17.12 -2.30 -17.69
CA CYS A 48 -18.04 -2.13 -16.59
C CYS A 48 -19.41 -2.75 -16.91
N ARG A 49 -20.06 -3.35 -15.89
CA ARG A 49 -21.32 -4.07 -16.08
C ARG A 49 -22.46 -3.19 -16.62
N ASN A 50 -22.46 -1.90 -16.27
CA ASN A 50 -23.51 -0.96 -16.64
C ASN A 50 -22.87 0.33 -17.20
N PRO A 51 -22.44 0.33 -18.48
CA PRO A 51 -21.80 1.48 -19.12
C PRO A 51 -22.64 2.76 -19.05
N VAL A 52 -23.96 2.63 -19.25
CA VAL A 52 -24.90 3.76 -19.18
C VAL A 52 -24.87 4.42 -17.79
N VAL A 53 -24.93 3.63 -16.72
CA VAL A 53 -24.91 4.15 -15.34
C VAL A 53 -23.58 4.81 -15.01
N PHE A 54 -22.46 4.26 -15.49
CA PHE A 54 -21.15 4.89 -15.36
C PHE A 54 -21.12 6.26 -16.07
N MET A 55 -21.54 6.34 -17.33
CA MET A 55 -21.55 7.58 -18.11
C MET A 55 -22.48 8.64 -17.50
N GLU A 56 -23.65 8.24 -16.98
CA GLU A 56 -24.55 9.15 -16.25
C GLU A 56 -23.88 9.75 -15.02
N ARG A 57 -23.22 8.92 -14.19
CA ARG A 57 -22.47 9.40 -13.01
C ARG A 57 -21.32 10.31 -13.40
N TYR A 58 -20.59 9.94 -14.45
CA TYR A 58 -19.50 10.74 -14.99
C TYR A 58 -19.98 12.13 -15.43
N HIS A 59 -21.08 12.20 -16.19
CA HIS A 59 -21.68 13.46 -16.61
C HIS A 59 -22.16 14.28 -15.41
N LYS A 60 -22.80 13.64 -14.42
CA LYS A 60 -23.21 14.31 -13.19
C LYS A 60 -22.01 14.97 -12.48
N LEU A 61 -20.90 14.24 -12.32
CA LEU A 61 -19.67 14.80 -11.75
C LEU A 61 -19.14 15.98 -12.58
N THR A 62 -19.19 15.87 -13.91
CA THR A 62 -18.70 16.90 -14.84
C THR A 62 -19.54 18.18 -14.81
N PHE A 63 -20.86 18.07 -14.80
CA PHE A 63 -21.75 19.22 -14.95
C PHE A 63 -22.25 19.79 -13.62
N GLU A 64 -22.32 18.98 -12.55
CA GLU A 64 -22.90 19.41 -11.27
C GLU A 64 -21.87 19.55 -10.14
N SER A 65 -20.69 18.93 -10.24
CA SER A 65 -19.78 18.83 -9.09
C SER A 65 -18.29 18.98 -9.42
N MET A 66 -17.95 19.45 -10.62
CA MET A 66 -16.55 19.47 -11.09
C MET A 66 -15.63 20.31 -10.21
N GLU A 67 -16.05 21.53 -9.87
CA GLU A 67 -15.26 22.42 -9.00
C GLU A 67 -15.03 21.82 -7.61
N ARG A 68 -16.06 21.18 -7.04
CA ARG A 68 -15.95 20.51 -5.74
C ARG A 68 -15.01 19.32 -5.82
N LEU A 69 -15.15 18.49 -6.86
CA LEU A 69 -14.33 17.30 -7.06
C LEU A 69 -12.86 17.66 -7.25
N GLN A 70 -12.60 18.73 -8.00
CA GLN A 70 -11.25 19.24 -8.21
C GLN A 70 -10.63 19.78 -6.92
N LYS A 71 -11.38 20.58 -6.14
CA LYS A 71 -10.94 21.04 -4.81
C LYS A 71 -10.66 19.88 -3.86
N GLU A 72 -11.41 18.79 -3.96
CA GLU A 72 -11.17 17.58 -3.17
C GLU A 72 -9.87 16.89 -3.61
N PHE A 73 -9.70 16.66 -4.91
CA PHE A 73 -8.49 16.06 -5.48
C PHE A 73 -7.21 16.86 -5.15
N GLU A 74 -7.27 18.18 -5.23
CA GLU A 74 -6.13 19.08 -4.99
C GLU A 74 -5.78 19.24 -3.49
N LYS A 75 -6.58 18.70 -2.57
CA LYS A 75 -6.33 18.82 -1.13
C LYS A 75 -5.03 18.12 -0.71
N PHE A 76 -4.67 17.04 -1.39
CA PHE A 76 -3.41 16.33 -1.20
C PHE A 76 -2.75 16.07 -2.55
N PRO A 77 -1.41 16.15 -2.64
CA PRO A 77 -0.73 15.82 -3.86
C PRO A 77 -0.87 14.31 -4.16
N SER A 78 -0.80 13.96 -5.44
CA SER A 78 -0.94 12.59 -5.92
C SER A 78 0.00 12.29 -7.08
N PHE A 79 0.23 11.00 -7.33
CA PHE A 79 0.86 10.49 -8.54
C PHE A 79 0.11 9.24 -9.01
N SER A 80 0.13 8.97 -10.31
CA SER A 80 -0.54 7.83 -10.94
C SER A 80 0.46 6.85 -11.54
N ILE A 81 -0.06 5.71 -12.01
CA ILE A 81 0.72 4.72 -12.77
C ILE A 81 1.29 5.27 -14.10
N LEU A 82 0.83 6.44 -14.55
CA LEU A 82 1.33 7.11 -15.74
C LEU A 82 2.55 8.01 -15.45
N ASP A 83 2.83 8.30 -14.17
CA ASP A 83 3.92 9.21 -13.79
C ASP A 83 5.25 8.45 -13.62
N ASP A 84 6.36 9.05 -14.08
CA ASP A 84 7.71 8.46 -13.99
C ASP A 84 8.18 8.10 -12.57
N ILE A 85 7.58 8.74 -11.56
CA ILE A 85 7.90 8.49 -10.15
C ILE A 85 7.27 7.19 -9.61
N TYR A 86 6.34 6.59 -10.36
CA TYR A 86 5.65 5.39 -9.94
C TYR A 86 6.62 4.20 -9.83
N PRO A 87 6.71 3.51 -8.68
CA PRO A 87 7.66 2.42 -8.52
C PRO A 87 7.38 1.24 -9.45
N ILE A 88 8.38 0.82 -10.23
CA ILE A 88 8.27 -0.34 -11.14
C ILE A 88 7.79 -1.59 -10.38
N SER A 89 8.35 -1.87 -9.20
CA SER A 89 7.94 -3.03 -8.40
C SER A 89 6.44 -3.02 -8.09
N LEU A 90 5.85 -1.84 -7.87
CA LEU A 90 4.43 -1.70 -7.59
C LEU A 90 3.57 -1.82 -8.86
N SER A 91 4.12 -1.52 -10.04
CA SER A 91 3.40 -1.67 -11.31
C SER A 91 3.25 -3.14 -11.75
N GLU A 92 4.13 -4.02 -11.25
CA GLU A 92 4.18 -5.44 -11.59
C GLU A 92 3.18 -6.29 -10.80
N ILE A 93 2.58 -5.76 -9.72
CA ILE A 93 1.61 -6.53 -8.94
C ILE A 93 0.26 -6.61 -9.67
N TYR A 94 -0.49 -7.66 -9.35
CA TYR A 94 -1.90 -7.70 -9.74
C TYR A 94 -2.67 -6.58 -9.04
N ASP A 95 -3.50 -5.87 -9.80
CA ASP A 95 -4.27 -4.73 -9.29
C ASP A 95 -3.40 -3.61 -8.73
N ALA A 96 -2.31 -3.26 -9.41
CA ALA A 96 -1.49 -2.09 -9.09
C ALA A 96 -2.37 -0.82 -8.91
N PRO A 97 -2.18 -0.02 -7.83
CA PRO A 97 -3.02 1.15 -7.59
C PRO A 97 -2.83 2.18 -8.72
N VAL A 98 -3.91 2.55 -9.41
CA VAL A 98 -3.83 3.48 -10.55
C VAL A 98 -3.46 4.91 -10.14
N LEU A 99 -3.73 5.27 -8.89
CA LEU A 99 -3.49 6.60 -8.32
C LEU A 99 -3.23 6.47 -6.82
N LEU A 100 -2.22 7.19 -6.34
CA LEU A 100 -1.90 7.30 -4.92
C LEU A 100 -1.80 8.76 -4.51
N PHE A 101 -2.51 9.11 -3.44
CA PHE A 101 -2.29 10.34 -2.70
C PHE A 101 -1.13 10.16 -1.73
N TYR A 102 -0.40 11.24 -1.46
CA TYR A 102 0.71 11.20 -0.52
C TYR A 102 0.84 12.44 0.36
N LYS A 103 1.60 12.27 1.45
CA LYS A 103 2.15 13.37 2.25
C LYS A 103 3.60 13.02 2.61
N GLY A 104 4.54 13.93 2.38
CA GLY A 104 5.96 13.75 2.71
C GLY A 104 6.87 13.61 1.48
N ASP A 105 7.98 12.91 1.64
CA ASP A 105 9.10 12.86 0.69
C ASP A 105 9.04 11.63 -0.24
N LEU A 106 8.73 11.86 -1.52
CA LEU A 106 8.70 10.81 -2.55
C LEU A 106 10.07 10.22 -2.87
N ASN A 107 11.19 10.84 -2.46
CA ASN A 107 12.51 10.25 -2.71
C ASN A 107 12.70 8.91 -1.99
N LEU A 108 11.93 8.64 -0.93
CA LEU A 108 11.92 7.33 -0.26
C LEU A 108 11.45 6.20 -1.19
N LEU A 109 10.68 6.50 -2.25
CA LEU A 109 10.27 5.50 -3.24
C LEU A 109 11.43 4.96 -4.07
N LYS A 110 12.53 5.72 -4.19
CA LYS A 110 13.72 5.34 -4.97
C LYS A 110 14.68 4.42 -4.21
N LEU A 111 14.56 4.36 -2.89
CA LEU A 111 15.45 3.58 -2.03
C LEU A 111 15.03 2.10 -1.96
N PRO A 112 15.94 1.17 -1.63
CA PRO A 112 15.58 -0.20 -1.29
C PRO A 112 14.57 -0.27 -0.14
N LYS A 113 13.58 -1.17 -0.23
CA LYS A 113 12.42 -1.24 0.67
C LYS A 113 12.16 -2.65 1.16
N ILE A 114 11.78 -2.77 2.42
CA ILE A 114 11.32 -4.01 3.06
C ILE A 114 9.98 -3.78 3.77
N ALA A 115 9.01 -4.66 3.55
CA ALA A 115 7.74 -4.58 4.25
C ALA A 115 7.85 -5.23 5.63
N VAL A 116 7.12 -4.69 6.62
CA VAL A 116 6.96 -5.34 7.93
C VAL A 116 5.47 -5.45 8.25
N VAL A 117 4.98 -6.67 8.46
CA VAL A 117 3.59 -6.97 8.79
C VAL A 117 3.48 -7.91 10.00
N GLY A 118 2.36 -7.86 10.73
CA GLY A 118 2.17 -8.78 11.84
C GLY A 118 0.90 -8.55 12.65
N SER A 119 0.80 -9.19 13.82
CA SER A 119 -0.40 -9.12 14.67
C SER A 119 -0.70 -7.70 15.14
N ARG A 120 -2.00 -7.34 15.06
CA ARG A 120 -2.55 -6.12 15.69
C ARG A 120 -2.58 -6.21 17.22
N SER A 121 -2.58 -7.42 17.76
CA SER A 121 -2.58 -7.74 19.19
C SER A 121 -1.32 -8.53 19.52
N CYS A 122 -0.16 -7.93 19.25
CA CYS A 122 1.13 -8.57 19.42
C CYS A 122 1.56 -8.64 20.89
N SER A 123 2.45 -9.59 21.20
CA SER A 123 3.10 -9.68 22.51
C SER A 123 4.25 -8.67 22.64
N GLN A 124 4.73 -8.46 23.87
CA GLN A 124 5.97 -7.70 24.11
C GLN A 124 7.20 -8.40 23.51
N ILE A 125 7.16 -9.73 23.37
CA ILE A 125 8.25 -10.46 22.73
C ILE A 125 8.23 -10.16 21.23
N GLY A 126 7.06 -10.23 20.58
CA GLY A 126 6.92 -9.89 19.16
C GLY A 126 7.40 -8.48 18.83
N THR A 127 7.05 -7.47 19.65
CA THR A 127 7.55 -6.11 19.43
C THR A 127 9.06 -5.99 19.61
N LYS A 128 9.64 -6.69 20.59
CA LYS A 128 11.11 -6.75 20.79
C LYS A 128 11.81 -7.47 19.65
N SER A 129 11.24 -8.54 19.11
CA SER A 129 11.81 -9.27 17.97
C SER A 129 11.88 -8.40 16.72
N VAL A 130 10.79 -7.68 16.41
CA VAL A 130 10.76 -6.74 15.28
C VAL A 130 11.76 -5.60 15.49
N ARG A 131 11.81 -5.04 16.70
CA ARG A 131 12.78 -3.99 17.05
C ARG A 131 14.22 -4.46 16.84
N LYS A 132 14.58 -5.64 17.36
CA LYS A 132 15.91 -6.23 17.19
C LYS A 132 16.28 -6.33 15.71
N ILE A 133 15.40 -6.92 14.89
CA ILE A 133 15.66 -7.07 13.45
C ILE A 133 15.85 -5.70 12.80
N ILE A 134 14.98 -4.73 13.07
CA ILE A 134 15.07 -3.39 12.46
C ILE A 134 16.35 -2.65 12.87
N GLU A 135 16.76 -2.76 14.14
CA GLU A 135 18.04 -2.20 14.61
C GLU A 135 19.23 -2.82 13.85
N GLU A 136 19.17 -4.13 13.58
CA GLU A 136 20.21 -4.88 12.85
C GLU A 136 20.16 -4.69 11.32
N LEU A 137 19.14 -4.02 10.76
CA LEU A 137 19.13 -3.61 9.35
C LEU A 137 19.99 -2.37 9.10
N GLU A 138 20.50 -1.71 10.15
CA GLU A 138 21.42 -0.56 10.09
C GLU A 138 20.96 0.58 9.18
N ASN A 139 19.65 0.73 9.00
CA ASN A 139 19.00 1.71 8.12
C ASN A 139 19.28 1.54 6.62
N GLU A 140 19.80 0.38 6.17
CA GLU A 140 20.06 0.07 4.75
C GLU A 140 18.76 -0.04 3.93
N LEU A 141 17.64 -0.36 4.59
CA LEU A 141 16.33 -0.55 3.97
C LEU A 141 15.30 0.44 4.52
N VAL A 142 14.49 1.01 3.63
CA VAL A 142 13.29 1.75 4.02
C VAL A 142 12.21 0.77 4.46
N VAL A 143 11.76 0.90 5.69
CA VAL A 143 10.71 0.03 6.23
C VAL A 143 9.34 0.52 5.81
N VAL A 144 8.59 -0.34 5.12
CA VAL A 144 7.21 -0.07 4.67
C VAL A 144 6.23 -0.84 5.56
N SER A 145 5.22 -0.16 6.11
CA SER A 145 4.21 -0.83 6.93
C SER A 145 2.87 -0.08 6.91
N GLY A 146 1.87 -0.66 7.58
CA GLY A 146 0.48 -0.28 7.47
C GLY A 146 -0.05 0.63 8.56
N LEU A 147 0.81 1.14 9.45
CA LEU A 147 0.43 1.99 10.58
C LEU A 147 -0.65 1.40 11.51
N ALA A 148 -0.94 0.09 11.43
CA ALA A 148 -1.88 -0.57 12.31
C ALA A 148 -1.33 -0.62 13.75
N ARG A 149 -2.19 -0.96 14.72
CA ARG A 149 -1.72 -1.29 16.08
C ARG A 149 -0.78 -2.50 16.02
N GLY A 150 0.06 -2.65 17.05
CA GLY A 150 0.87 -3.85 17.21
C GLY A 150 2.15 -3.81 16.39
N ILE A 151 2.41 -4.84 15.60
CA ILE A 151 3.67 -5.01 14.86
C ILE A 151 3.96 -3.83 13.93
N ASP A 152 2.99 -3.35 13.16
CA ASP A 152 3.19 -2.20 12.26
C ASP A 152 3.67 -0.94 13.02
N THR A 153 3.05 -0.64 14.17
CA THR A 153 3.50 0.48 15.03
C THR A 153 4.89 0.23 15.57
N ALA A 154 5.19 -0.99 16.04
CA ALA A 154 6.52 -1.33 16.54
C ALA A 154 7.59 -1.18 15.45
N ALA A 155 7.26 -1.53 14.21
CA ALA A 155 8.15 -1.39 13.07
C ALA A 155 8.51 0.08 12.81
N HIS A 156 7.50 0.93 12.59
CA HIS A 156 7.71 2.37 12.40
C HIS A 156 8.48 3.00 13.56
N MET A 157 8.08 2.72 14.81
CA MET A 157 8.73 3.31 15.98
C MET A 157 10.20 2.89 16.11
N SER A 158 10.54 1.64 15.76
CA SER A 158 11.93 1.17 15.81
C SER A 158 12.81 1.89 14.80
N VAL A 159 12.30 2.10 13.58
CA VAL A 159 13.00 2.85 12.53
C VAL A 159 13.24 4.30 12.94
N LEU A 160 12.23 4.95 13.54
CA LEU A 160 12.36 6.32 14.02
C LEU A 160 13.42 6.44 15.13
N GLN A 161 13.56 5.42 15.97
CA GLN A 161 14.54 5.40 17.06
C GLN A 161 15.98 5.22 16.55
N THR A 162 16.18 4.53 15.43
CA THR A 162 17.49 4.32 14.80
C THR A 162 17.89 5.43 13.82
N GLY A 163 17.00 6.41 13.59
CA GLY A 163 17.21 7.48 12.61
C GLY A 163 17.02 7.04 11.16
N GLY A 164 16.39 5.88 10.92
CA GLY A 164 16.12 5.34 9.60
C GLY A 164 14.95 6.01 8.88
N LYS A 165 14.54 5.43 7.75
CA LYS A 165 13.44 5.93 6.93
C LYS A 165 12.30 4.92 6.84
N THR A 166 11.06 5.42 6.85
CA THR A 166 9.88 4.56 6.81
C THR A 166 8.80 5.09 5.88
N ILE A 167 7.99 4.20 5.30
CA ILE A 167 6.82 4.56 4.51
C ILE A 167 5.60 3.93 5.18
N ALA A 168 4.60 4.74 5.50
CA ALA A 168 3.30 4.24 5.92
C ALA A 168 2.34 4.22 4.73
N VAL A 169 1.71 3.09 4.47
CA VAL A 169 0.57 3.02 3.53
C VAL A 169 -0.68 2.90 4.38
N ILE A 170 -1.73 3.71 4.20
CA ILE A 170 -2.94 3.70 5.05
C ILE A 170 -4.22 3.30 4.30
N GLY A 171 -5.22 2.85 5.06
CA GLY A 171 -6.53 2.38 4.57
C GLY A 171 -7.64 3.43 4.66
N THR A 172 -7.27 4.71 4.69
CA THR A 172 -8.16 5.86 4.93
C THR A 172 -7.67 7.07 4.14
N GLY A 173 -8.47 8.13 4.04
CA GLY A 173 -7.97 9.43 3.60
C GLY A 173 -6.78 9.91 4.45
N LEU A 174 -5.89 10.71 3.87
CA LEU A 174 -4.70 11.23 4.55
C LEU A 174 -5.01 12.12 5.77
N ASP A 175 -6.23 12.66 5.84
CA ASP A 175 -6.80 13.44 6.95
C ASP A 175 -7.57 12.61 7.99
N ILE A 176 -7.68 11.30 7.79
CA ILE A 176 -8.34 10.36 8.71
C ILE A 176 -7.29 9.52 9.44
N TYR A 177 -7.49 9.31 10.74
CA TYR A 177 -6.54 8.63 11.62
C TYR A 177 -7.11 7.31 12.13
N TYR A 178 -6.57 6.20 11.63
CA TYR A 178 -6.94 4.86 12.09
C TYR A 178 -5.71 3.94 12.26
N PRO A 179 -5.45 3.43 13.47
CA PRO A 179 -6.19 3.67 14.73
C PRO A 179 -5.96 5.11 15.25
N ARG A 180 -6.95 5.68 15.96
CA ARG A 180 -6.83 7.03 16.54
C ARG A 180 -5.61 7.20 17.47
N SER A 181 -5.17 6.12 18.13
CA SER A 181 -3.98 6.12 18.98
C SER A 181 -2.69 6.47 18.22
N ASN A 182 -2.66 6.21 16.91
CA ASN A 182 -1.48 6.43 16.07
C ASN A 182 -1.52 7.78 15.36
N LYS A 183 -2.46 8.68 15.69
CA LYS A 183 -2.57 10.01 15.08
C LYS A 183 -1.22 10.75 15.03
N ARG A 184 -0.55 10.87 16.17
CA ARG A 184 0.75 11.56 16.26
C ARG A 184 1.83 10.91 15.39
N LEU A 185 1.82 9.57 15.31
CA LEU A 185 2.77 8.83 14.49
C LEU A 185 2.48 9.05 13.00
N GLN A 186 1.21 9.05 12.59
CA GLN A 186 0.79 9.36 11.22
C GLN A 186 1.22 10.77 10.80
N GLU A 187 0.96 11.76 11.66
CA GLU A 187 1.34 13.16 11.44
C GLU A 187 2.86 13.29 11.26
N TYR A 188 3.63 12.69 12.18
CA TYR A 188 5.09 12.69 12.12
C TYR A 188 5.65 12.02 10.85
N ILE A 189 5.12 10.86 10.47
CA ILE A 189 5.53 10.16 9.23
C ILE A 189 5.19 11.00 8.00
N GLY A 190 4.02 11.63 7.97
CA GLY A 190 3.64 12.50 6.85
C GLY A 190 4.45 13.80 6.77
N GLU A 191 5.13 14.22 7.83
CA GLU A 191 5.96 15.44 7.87
C GLU A 191 7.44 15.17 7.60
N HIS A 192 7.96 14.04 8.08
CA HIS A 192 9.41 13.73 8.05
C HIS A 192 9.78 12.52 7.19
N HIS A 193 8.78 11.78 6.71
CA HIS A 193 8.96 10.56 5.93
C HIS A 193 7.96 10.53 4.77
N LEU A 194 7.30 9.40 4.50
CA LEU A 194 6.29 9.29 3.45
C LEU A 194 5.05 8.53 3.94
N LEU A 195 3.89 9.13 3.71
CA LEU A 195 2.58 8.55 3.94
C LEU A 195 1.85 8.42 2.59
N LEU A 196 1.33 7.24 2.29
CA LEU A 196 0.62 6.92 1.05
C LEU A 196 -0.81 6.46 1.33
N SER A 197 -1.74 6.82 0.45
CA SER A 197 -3.11 6.32 0.47
C SER A 197 -3.69 6.21 -0.94
N GLU A 198 -4.52 5.19 -1.18
CA GLU A 198 -5.33 5.10 -2.39
C GLU A 198 -6.68 5.84 -2.24
N TYR A 199 -6.99 6.30 -1.03
CA TYR A 199 -8.27 6.87 -0.66
C TYR A 199 -8.19 8.39 -0.58
N GLY A 200 -9.21 9.06 -1.11
CA GLY A 200 -9.34 10.51 -1.11
C GLY A 200 -9.64 11.11 0.26
N PRO A 201 -9.72 12.45 0.34
CA PRO A 201 -10.02 13.15 1.59
C PRO A 201 -11.30 12.68 2.29
N GLY A 202 -11.24 12.49 3.60
CA GLY A 202 -12.39 12.13 4.41
C GLY A 202 -12.84 10.67 4.29
N GLU A 203 -12.15 9.84 3.50
CA GLU A 203 -12.50 8.42 3.38
C GLU A 203 -12.22 7.64 4.68
N GLU A 204 -13.27 7.05 5.23
CA GLU A 204 -13.28 6.33 6.51
C GLU A 204 -12.67 4.91 6.40
N PRO A 205 -12.23 4.30 7.52
CA PRO A 205 -11.60 2.98 7.53
C PRO A 205 -12.62 1.85 7.33
N LEU A 206 -12.92 1.51 6.08
CA LEU A 206 -13.78 0.37 5.74
C LEU A 206 -13.01 -0.95 5.82
N LYS A 207 -13.70 -2.04 6.20
CA LYS A 207 -13.04 -3.35 6.42
C LYS A 207 -12.26 -3.84 5.20
N TYR A 208 -12.78 -3.60 3.99
CA TYR A 208 -12.15 -4.01 2.75
C TYR A 208 -10.97 -3.12 2.34
N HIS A 209 -10.79 -1.95 2.96
CA HIS A 209 -9.63 -1.09 2.70
C HIS A 209 -8.33 -1.71 3.18
N PHE A 210 -8.34 -2.51 4.25
CA PHE A 210 -7.11 -3.06 4.82
C PHE A 210 -6.49 -4.17 3.96
N PRO A 211 -7.24 -5.17 3.47
CA PRO A 211 -6.70 -6.10 2.48
C PRO A 211 -6.25 -5.39 1.20
N ALA A 212 -7.04 -4.44 0.68
CA ALA A 212 -6.68 -3.66 -0.50
C ALA A 212 -5.39 -2.86 -0.30
N ARG A 213 -5.21 -2.24 0.86
CA ARG A 213 -3.98 -1.52 1.20
C ARG A 213 -2.76 -2.44 1.28
N ASN A 214 -2.92 -3.66 1.80
CA ASN A 214 -1.80 -4.57 2.01
C ASN A 214 -1.11 -5.00 0.72
N ARG A 215 -1.81 -5.05 -0.42
CA ARG A 215 -1.19 -5.30 -1.74
C ARG A 215 -0.14 -4.23 -2.09
N ILE A 216 -0.38 -2.98 -1.69
CA ILE A 216 0.54 -1.87 -1.91
C ILE A 216 1.78 -2.00 -1.02
N ILE A 217 1.60 -2.41 0.24
CA ILE A 217 2.73 -2.65 1.17
C ILE A 217 3.67 -3.71 0.60
N ALA A 218 3.12 -4.85 0.18
CA ALA A 218 3.90 -5.94 -0.40
C ALA A 218 4.51 -5.53 -1.75
N GLY A 219 3.72 -4.95 -2.66
CA GLY A 219 4.17 -4.56 -4.01
C GLY A 219 5.22 -3.46 -4.05
N LEU A 220 5.27 -2.60 -3.03
CA LEU A 220 6.35 -1.62 -2.90
C LEU A 220 7.70 -2.26 -2.56
N CYS A 221 7.74 -3.50 -2.07
CA CYS A 221 8.94 -4.08 -1.48
C CYS A 221 9.41 -5.31 -2.25
N ARG A 222 10.72 -5.61 -2.18
CA ARG A 222 11.25 -6.89 -2.70
C ARG A 222 11.02 -8.05 -1.74
N GLY A 223 10.89 -7.75 -0.45
CA GLY A 223 10.58 -8.75 0.57
C GLY A 223 9.65 -8.24 1.68
N VAL A 224 9.12 -9.19 2.44
CA VAL A 224 8.18 -8.96 3.54
C VAL A 224 8.65 -9.69 4.80
N ILE A 225 8.92 -8.94 5.87
CA ILE A 225 9.14 -9.48 7.21
C ILE A 225 7.79 -9.68 7.89
N VAL A 226 7.57 -10.86 8.45
CA VAL A 226 6.38 -11.19 9.23
C VAL A 226 6.72 -11.61 10.65
N ALA A 227 6.04 -11.00 11.61
CA ALA A 227 6.18 -11.30 13.02
C ALA A 227 4.81 -11.54 13.66
N GLU A 228 4.69 -12.60 14.45
CA GLU A 228 3.43 -13.02 15.09
C GLU A 228 2.22 -12.98 14.13
N ALA A 229 2.20 -13.87 13.15
CA ALA A 229 1.02 -14.13 12.34
C ALA A 229 0.28 -15.36 12.86
N LYS A 230 -1.04 -15.23 13.07
CA LYS A 230 -1.92 -16.38 13.33
C LYS A 230 -2.36 -17.03 12.02
N MET A 231 -2.78 -18.28 12.09
CA MET A 231 -3.54 -18.91 11.00
C MET A 231 -4.76 -18.05 10.62
N ARG A 232 -5.03 -17.92 9.32
CA ARG A 232 -6.14 -17.12 8.77
C ARG A 232 -6.11 -15.63 9.18
N SER A 233 -4.92 -15.08 9.44
CA SER A 233 -4.75 -13.65 9.75
C SER A 233 -4.52 -12.82 8.48
N GLY A 234 -4.82 -11.52 8.54
CA GLY A 234 -4.55 -10.61 7.42
C GLY A 234 -3.05 -10.53 7.06
N SER A 235 -2.16 -10.67 8.04
CA SER A 235 -0.72 -10.68 7.83
C SER A 235 -0.26 -11.94 7.09
N LEU A 236 -0.85 -13.10 7.41
CA LEU A 236 -0.61 -14.35 6.68
C LEU A 236 -1.03 -14.22 5.22
N ILE A 237 -2.26 -13.74 4.96
CA ILE A 237 -2.77 -13.51 3.59
C ILE A 237 -1.85 -12.57 2.80
N THR A 238 -1.31 -11.54 3.46
CA THR A 238 -0.37 -10.61 2.81
C THR A 238 0.93 -11.30 2.41
N CYS A 239 1.43 -12.23 3.23
CA CYS A 239 2.65 -12.97 2.94
C CYS A 239 2.44 -14.04 1.86
N GLU A 240 1.33 -14.78 1.92
CA GLU A 240 0.95 -15.74 0.86
C GLU A 240 0.89 -15.03 -0.50
N ARG A 241 0.24 -13.85 -0.55
CA ARG A 241 0.18 -13.05 -1.77
C ARG A 241 1.55 -12.53 -2.22
N ALA A 242 2.40 -12.13 -1.28
CA ALA A 242 3.75 -11.70 -1.58
C ALA A 242 4.57 -12.84 -2.22
N MET A 243 4.45 -14.07 -1.73
CA MET A 243 5.10 -15.25 -2.33
C MET A 243 4.56 -15.53 -3.74
N GLU A 244 3.25 -15.42 -3.96
CA GLU A 244 2.64 -15.56 -5.30
C GLU A 244 3.17 -14.52 -6.29
N GLU A 245 3.49 -13.31 -5.81
CA GLU A 245 4.07 -12.21 -6.59
C GLU A 245 5.61 -12.27 -6.69
N GLY A 246 6.21 -13.38 -6.26
CA GLY A 246 7.66 -13.61 -6.34
C GLY A 246 8.48 -12.73 -5.39
N ARG A 247 7.88 -12.25 -4.30
CA ARG A 247 8.57 -11.51 -3.24
C ARG A 247 9.08 -12.47 -2.16
N ASP A 248 10.25 -12.20 -1.61
CA ASP A 248 10.78 -12.96 -0.48
C ASP A 248 9.93 -12.73 0.78
N VAL A 249 9.70 -13.78 1.56
CA VAL A 249 9.06 -13.68 2.87
C VAL A 249 10.03 -14.14 3.95
N PHE A 250 10.23 -13.29 4.96
CA PHE A 250 11.08 -13.51 6.12
C PHE A 250 10.22 -13.65 7.36
N ALA A 251 10.11 -14.86 7.90
CA ALA A 251 9.27 -15.16 9.04
C ALA A 251 10.09 -15.21 10.33
N ILE A 252 9.74 -14.35 11.28
CA ILE A 252 10.29 -14.40 12.64
C ILE A 252 9.61 -15.55 13.40
N PRO A 253 10.36 -16.56 13.88
CA PRO A 253 9.77 -17.65 14.64
C PRO A 253 9.36 -17.19 16.05
N GLY A 254 8.43 -17.92 16.66
CA GLY A 254 8.03 -17.72 18.05
C GLY A 254 7.70 -19.02 18.76
N SER A 255 7.13 -18.91 19.96
CA SER A 255 6.68 -20.06 20.74
C SER A 255 5.62 -20.86 19.99
N ILE A 256 5.75 -22.19 19.97
CA ILE A 256 4.72 -23.10 19.44
C ILE A 256 3.54 -23.31 20.41
N LEU A 257 3.62 -22.75 21.62
CA LEU A 257 2.62 -22.97 22.68
C LEU A 257 1.54 -21.89 22.74
N ASP A 258 1.82 -20.67 22.27
CA ASP A 258 0.92 -19.52 22.46
C ASP A 258 0.03 -19.19 21.26
N GLY A 259 0.20 -19.93 20.15
CA GLY A 259 -0.60 -19.79 18.94
C GLY A 259 -0.40 -18.47 18.20
N ARG A 260 0.57 -17.62 18.58
CA ARG A 260 0.77 -16.30 17.97
C ARG A 260 1.57 -16.35 16.68
N SER A 261 2.42 -17.37 16.55
CA SER A 261 3.37 -17.52 15.44
C SER A 261 3.04 -18.70 14.52
N ASP A 262 1.89 -19.36 14.68
CA ASP A 262 1.49 -20.51 13.88
C ASP A 262 1.51 -20.20 12.37
N GLY A 263 1.10 -18.99 11.99
CA GLY A 263 1.18 -18.53 10.60
C GLY A 263 2.62 -18.27 10.15
N CYS A 264 3.49 -17.78 11.03
CA CYS A 264 4.92 -17.66 10.71
C CYS A 264 5.54 -19.05 10.50
N HIS A 265 5.23 -20.02 11.37
CA HIS A 265 5.72 -21.39 11.25
C HIS A 265 5.19 -22.07 9.97
N HIS A 266 3.91 -21.85 9.65
CA HIS A 266 3.33 -22.33 8.40
C HIS A 266 4.04 -21.74 7.18
N LEU A 267 4.27 -20.42 7.14
CA LEU A 267 5.00 -19.78 6.04
C LEU A 267 6.41 -20.39 5.87
N ILE A 268 7.12 -20.66 6.97
CA ILE A 268 8.44 -21.32 6.92
C ILE A 268 8.33 -22.72 6.30
N GLN A 269 7.29 -23.48 6.66
CA GLN A 269 7.05 -24.81 6.07
C GLN A 269 6.73 -24.73 4.56
N GLU A 270 6.08 -23.66 4.11
CA GLU A 270 5.78 -23.39 2.70
C GLU A 270 6.96 -22.75 1.93
N GLY A 271 8.12 -22.57 2.58
CA GLY A 271 9.35 -22.11 1.91
C GLY A 271 9.73 -20.65 2.19
N ALA A 272 9.04 -19.94 3.08
CA ALA A 272 9.52 -18.66 3.59
C ALA A 272 10.83 -18.83 4.38
N LYS A 273 11.69 -17.81 4.33
CA LYS A 273 12.99 -17.82 5.02
C LYS A 273 12.75 -17.57 6.51
N LEU A 274 13.28 -18.44 7.36
CA LEU A 274 13.29 -18.20 8.81
C LEU A 274 14.32 -17.11 9.11
N ALA A 275 13.90 -16.02 9.75
CA ALA A 275 14.77 -14.91 10.13
C ALA A 275 14.89 -14.77 11.65
N THR A 276 16.12 -14.72 12.15
CA THR A 276 16.45 -14.49 13.56
C THR A 276 17.22 -13.20 13.80
N CYS A 277 17.81 -12.63 12.74
CA CYS A 277 18.54 -11.38 12.78
C CYS A 277 18.37 -10.56 11.49
N GLY A 278 18.75 -9.28 11.54
CA GLY A 278 18.76 -8.40 10.37
C GLY A 278 19.65 -8.91 9.24
N GLN A 279 20.76 -9.57 9.57
CA GLN A 279 21.68 -10.15 8.59
C GLN A 279 21.03 -11.24 7.72
N ASP A 280 20.12 -12.03 8.29
CA ASP A 280 19.36 -13.06 7.54
C ASP A 280 18.51 -12.43 6.41
N ILE A 281 18.12 -11.16 6.57
CA ILE A 281 17.37 -10.39 5.57
C ILE A 281 18.34 -9.73 4.60
N LEU A 282 19.37 -9.02 5.11
CA LEU A 282 20.32 -8.28 4.26
C LEU A 282 21.09 -9.20 3.31
N ALA A 283 21.33 -10.46 3.68
CA ALA A 283 22.00 -11.44 2.81
C ALA A 283 21.27 -11.70 1.48
N GLU A 284 19.98 -11.35 1.38
CA GLU A 284 19.15 -11.56 0.21
C GLU A 284 18.95 -10.29 -0.63
N PHE A 285 19.48 -9.15 -0.18
CA PHE A 285 19.42 -7.90 -0.92
C PHE A 285 20.77 -7.66 -1.59
N GLU A 286 20.79 -7.72 -2.93
CA GLU A 286 21.88 -7.17 -3.72
C GLU A 286 21.73 -5.63 -3.74
N PHE A 287 22.67 -4.95 -3.08
CA PHE A 287 22.76 -3.49 -3.03
C PHE A 287 23.71 -2.95 -4.10
#